data_AF-A0AA37HYW5-F1
#
_entry.id   AF-A0AA37HYW5-F1
#
_cell.length_a   1.000
_cell.length_b   1.000
_cell.length_c   1.000
_cell.angle_alpha   90.00
_cell.angle_beta   90.00
_cell.angle_gamma   90.00
#
_symmetry.space_group_name_H-M   'P 1'
#
loop_
_entity.id
_entity.type
_entity.pdbx_description
1 polymer ?
#
loop_
_entity_poly.entity_id
_entity_poly.type
_entity_poly.pdbx_seq_one_letter_code
_entity_poly.pdbx_strand_id
1 'polypeptide(L)'
;MEIDNQDLKRELAFYVDSLDSIHKGEDYVIRVYCRDISNILKRYTISDEIDYDSWNRCPYNFKSKVHGKDILFVMWTVDPRQSLAMSPVFKLDDKSFGKEVKKYFPKIYKKYGLKDSRYPQIIYEPDLIYLTFLGNKLIGKYRSRGLPGEHVPVNINKKIIYM
;
A
#
# COMPACT_ATOMS: atom_id res chain seq x y z
N MET A 1 7.08 1.64 14.32
CA MET A 1 6.42 0.40 14.79
C MET A 1 7.15 -0.80 14.25
N GLU A 2 7.10 -1.92 14.96
CA GLU A 2 7.62 -3.20 14.49
C GLU A 2 6.49 -4.05 13.88
N ILE A 3 6.84 -4.92 12.93
CA ILE A 3 5.92 -5.91 12.36
C ILE A 3 6.17 -7.25 13.09
N ASP A 4 5.31 -7.66 14.00
CA ASP A 4 5.56 -8.90 14.76
C ASP A 4 5.26 -10.17 13.96
N ASN A 5 4.38 -10.05 12.95
CA ASN A 5 3.98 -11.17 12.11
C ASN A 5 5.07 -11.55 11.09
N GLN A 6 5.63 -12.76 11.24
CA GLN A 6 6.74 -13.24 10.42
C GLN A 6 6.34 -13.51 8.96
N ASP A 7 5.12 -13.98 8.71
CA ASP A 7 4.63 -14.19 7.35
C ASP A 7 4.54 -12.84 6.61
N LEU A 8 3.99 -11.81 7.25
CA LEU A 8 3.93 -10.46 6.68
C LEU A 8 5.33 -9.87 6.45
N LYS A 9 6.26 -10.00 7.41
CA LYS A 9 7.67 -9.59 7.25
C LYS A 9 8.30 -10.26 6.03
N ARG A 10 8.12 -11.58 5.86
CA ARG A 10 8.68 -12.35 4.74
C ARG A 10 8.11 -11.91 3.39
N GLU A 11 6.80 -11.71 3.30
CA GLU A 11 6.16 -11.27 2.05
C GLU A 11 6.54 -9.84 1.68
N LEU A 12 6.70 -8.94 2.65
CA LEU A 12 7.21 -7.59 2.41
C LEU A 12 8.67 -7.59 1.97
N ALA A 13 9.53 -8.42 2.58
CA ALA A 13 10.91 -8.57 2.16
C ALA A 13 11.01 -9.04 0.71
N PHE A 14 10.26 -10.09 0.35
CA PHE A 14 10.18 -10.56 -1.03
C PHE A 14 9.72 -9.46 -2.00
N TYR A 15 8.71 -8.67 -1.60
CA TYR A 15 8.23 -7.56 -2.42
C TYR A 15 9.32 -6.51 -2.62
N VAL A 16 9.92 -6.01 -1.53
CA VAL A 16 11.03 -5.03 -1.56
C VAL A 16 12.13 -5.47 -2.52
N ASP A 17 12.60 -6.71 -2.37
CA ASP A 17 13.73 -7.24 -3.15
C ASP A 17 13.41 -7.33 -4.66
N SER A 18 12.13 -7.40 -5.03
CA SER A 18 11.69 -7.45 -6.43
C SER A 18 11.59 -6.08 -7.10
N LEU A 19 11.34 -5.01 -6.33
CA LEU A 19 10.91 -3.71 -6.85
C LEU A 19 12.02 -2.89 -7.52
N ASP A 20 13.26 -2.96 -7.04
CA ASP A 20 14.34 -2.12 -7.58
C ASP A 20 14.59 -2.39 -9.08
N SER A 21 14.48 -3.65 -9.50
CA SER A 21 14.58 -4.04 -10.92
C SER A 21 13.39 -3.57 -11.77
N ILE A 22 12.22 -3.45 -11.17
CA ILE A 22 10.96 -3.09 -11.83
C ILE A 22 10.90 -1.58 -12.05
N HIS A 23 11.22 -0.79 -11.02
CA HIS A 23 11.14 0.67 -11.09
C HIS A 23 12.30 1.34 -11.82
N LYS A 24 13.38 0.59 -12.14
CA LYS A 24 14.52 1.08 -12.96
C LYS A 24 15.07 2.44 -12.51
N GLY A 25 15.14 2.62 -11.19
CA GLY A 25 15.64 3.84 -10.55
C GLY A 25 14.61 4.95 -10.37
N GLU A 26 13.35 4.78 -10.77
CA GLU A 26 12.27 5.71 -10.42
C GLU A 26 11.94 5.66 -8.92
N ASP A 27 11.41 6.78 -8.41
CA ASP A 27 11.01 6.88 -7.02
C ASP A 27 9.77 6.03 -6.77
N TYR A 28 9.80 5.23 -5.71
CA TYR A 28 8.65 4.45 -5.29
C TYR A 28 8.63 4.28 -3.77
N VAL A 29 7.42 4.13 -3.26
CA VAL A 29 7.11 3.77 -1.87
C VAL A 29 6.36 2.47 -1.84
N ILE A 30 6.43 1.76 -0.72
CA ILE A 30 5.61 0.58 -0.50
C ILE A 30 4.50 0.95 0.47
N ARG A 31 3.27 0.66 0.09
CA ARG A 31 2.08 0.83 0.91
C ARG A 31 1.44 -0.50 1.23
N VAL A 32 1.00 -0.61 2.47
CA VAL A 32 0.22 -1.74 2.95
C VAL A 32 -1.14 -1.24 3.37
N TYR A 33 -2.15 -1.61 2.60
CA TYR A 33 -3.53 -1.31 2.88
C TYR A 33 -4.09 -2.36 3.84
N CYS A 34 -4.35 -1.94 5.08
CA CYS A 34 -4.87 -2.75 6.16
C CYS A 34 -6.39 -2.65 6.18
N ARG A 35 -7.07 -3.77 5.94
CA ARG A 35 -8.53 -3.87 6.00
C ARG A 35 -8.92 -4.91 7.04
N ASP A 36 -9.66 -4.49 8.05
CA ASP A 36 -10.31 -5.40 8.98
C ASP A 36 -11.63 -5.87 8.35
N ILE A 37 -11.73 -7.16 8.04
CA ILE A 37 -12.96 -7.79 7.53
C ILE A 37 -13.84 -8.25 8.70
N SER A 38 -13.20 -8.77 9.75
CA SER A 38 -13.80 -9.04 11.05
C SER A 38 -12.73 -8.93 12.15
N ASN A 39 -13.10 -9.18 13.40
CA ASN A 39 -12.16 -9.21 14.52
C ASN A 39 -11.02 -10.24 14.36
N ILE A 40 -11.27 -11.32 13.60
CA ILE A 40 -10.30 -12.40 13.36
C ILE A 40 -9.85 -12.49 11.91
N LEU A 41 -10.49 -11.80 10.97
CA LEU A 41 -10.17 -11.88 9.56
C LEU A 41 -9.68 -10.53 9.06
N LYS A 42 -8.43 -10.48 8.62
CA LYS A 42 -7.77 -9.26 8.16
C LYS A 42 -7.19 -9.44 6.78
N ARG A 43 -7.13 -8.34 6.03
CA ARG A 43 -6.42 -8.27 4.77
C ARG A 43 -5.36 -7.19 4.80
N TYR A 44 -4.19 -7.56 4.29
CA TYR A 44 -3.11 -6.64 3.97
C TYR A 44 -2.86 -6.71 2.48
N THR A 45 -3.09 -5.60 1.79
CA THR A 45 -2.76 -5.50 0.37
C THR A 45 -1.49 -4.67 0.20
N ILE A 46 -0.44 -5.28 -0.33
CA ILE A 46 0.84 -4.66 -0.61
C ILE A 46 0.79 -4.08 -2.02
N SER A 47 1.14 -2.81 -2.14
CA SER A 47 1.26 -2.07 -3.40
C SER A 47 2.52 -1.22 -3.33
N ASP A 48 3.13 -0.95 -4.46
CA ASP A 48 4.00 0.19 -4.64
C ASP A 48 3.19 1.39 -5.16
N GLU A 49 3.63 2.59 -4.83
CA GLU A 49 3.16 3.81 -5.47
C GLU A 49 4.36 4.57 -6.00
N ILE A 50 4.19 5.12 -7.18
CA ILE A 50 5.20 5.91 -7.89
C ILE A 50 4.95 7.41 -7.78
N ASP A 51 3.83 7.83 -7.19
CA ASP A 51 3.48 9.22 -6.96
C ASP A 51 2.76 9.41 -5.62
N TYR A 52 2.37 10.65 -5.34
CA TYR A 52 1.72 11.05 -4.09
C TYR A 52 0.26 11.49 -4.27
N ASP A 53 -0.39 11.20 -5.41
CA ASP A 53 -1.76 11.67 -5.70
C ASP A 53 -2.77 11.23 -4.62
N SER A 54 -2.62 10.00 -4.14
CA SER A 54 -3.53 9.43 -3.13
C SER A 54 -3.28 9.96 -1.72
N TRP A 55 -2.15 10.62 -1.44
CA TRP A 55 -1.69 10.88 -0.07
C TRP A 55 -2.49 11.95 0.68
N ASN A 56 -3.06 12.92 -0.05
CA ASN A 56 -3.94 13.94 0.54
C ASN A 56 -5.32 13.40 0.91
N ARG A 57 -5.74 12.30 0.27
CA ARG A 57 -7.07 11.68 0.48
C ARG A 57 -6.99 10.44 1.35
N CYS A 58 -5.83 9.79 1.32
CA CYS A 58 -5.55 8.54 1.96
C CYS A 58 -4.12 8.61 2.49
N PRO A 59 -3.85 9.32 3.59
CA PRO A 59 -2.52 9.35 4.19
C PRO A 59 -2.20 8.00 4.86
N TYR A 60 -0.91 7.67 5.01
CA TYR A 60 -0.51 6.55 5.85
C TYR A 60 -0.67 6.91 7.34
N ASN A 61 -0.95 5.91 8.17
CA ASN A 61 -1.17 6.08 9.62
C ASN A 61 0.10 5.79 10.43
N PHE A 62 0.90 4.82 9.98
CA PHE A 62 2.16 4.47 10.63
C PHE A 62 3.14 3.86 9.62
N LYS A 63 4.40 3.75 10.02
CA LYS A 63 5.45 3.15 9.20
C LYS A 63 6.31 2.16 9.97
N SER A 64 6.85 1.20 9.22
CA SER A 64 7.88 0.27 9.67
C SER A 64 9.03 0.25 8.66
N LYS A 65 10.06 -0.55 8.93
CA LYS A 65 11.19 -0.76 8.03
C LYS A 65 11.36 -2.23 7.72
N VAL A 66 11.53 -2.55 6.44
CA VAL A 66 11.89 -3.89 5.95
C VAL A 66 13.02 -3.72 4.95
N HIS A 67 14.13 -4.42 5.15
CA HIS A 67 15.35 -4.31 4.33
C HIS A 67 15.79 -2.85 4.09
N GLY A 68 15.71 -2.02 5.14
CA GLY A 68 16.08 -0.59 5.07
C GLY A 68 15.06 0.33 4.40
N LYS A 69 14.07 -0.20 3.67
CA LYS A 69 12.98 0.56 3.02
C LYS A 69 11.87 0.86 4.02
N ASP A 70 11.32 2.07 3.96
CA ASP A 70 10.14 2.43 4.74
C ASP A 70 8.90 1.76 4.12
N ILE A 71 8.11 1.09 4.96
CA ILE A 71 6.81 0.49 4.60
C ILE A 71 5.71 1.34 5.25
N LEU A 72 4.81 1.88 4.44
CA LEU A 72 3.77 2.82 4.86
C LEU A 72 2.43 2.09 5.01
N PHE A 73 1.90 2.05 6.22
CA PHE A 73 0.65 1.34 6.52
C PHE A 73 -0.53 2.30 6.51
N VAL A 74 -1.60 1.86 5.85
CA VAL A 74 -2.81 2.63 5.60
C VAL A 74 -3.98 1.87 6.19
N MET A 75 -4.65 2.44 7.17
CA MET A 75 -5.84 1.84 7.75
C MET A 75 -7.04 2.19 6.88
N TRP A 76 -7.69 1.17 6.33
CA TRP A 76 -8.92 1.31 5.56
C TRP A 76 -10.13 0.82 6.34
N THR A 77 -11.07 1.74 6.54
CA THR A 77 -12.34 1.50 7.22
C THR A 77 -13.53 1.45 6.27
N VAL A 78 -13.37 1.80 4.98
CA VAL A 78 -14.45 1.89 3.98
C VAL A 78 -13.98 1.51 2.56
N ASP A 79 -14.93 1.23 1.65
CA ASP A 79 -14.70 0.89 0.23
C ASP A 79 -13.75 1.91 -0.44
N PRO A 80 -12.71 1.46 -1.19
CA PRO A 80 -11.76 2.31 -1.90
C PRO A 80 -12.40 3.39 -2.79
N ARG A 81 -13.55 3.06 -3.40
CA ARG A 81 -14.28 3.98 -4.28
C ARG A 81 -14.91 5.13 -3.50
N GLN A 82 -15.27 4.90 -2.23
CA GLN A 82 -15.80 5.93 -1.35
C GLN A 82 -14.68 6.71 -0.67
N SER A 83 -13.59 6.05 -0.27
CA SER A 83 -12.47 6.71 0.41
C SER A 83 -11.72 7.71 -0.47
N LEU A 84 -11.66 7.48 -1.79
CA LEU A 84 -11.09 8.45 -2.74
C LEU A 84 -12.01 9.65 -3.02
N ALA A 85 -13.29 9.55 -2.70
CA ALA A 85 -14.30 10.61 -2.88
C ALA A 85 -14.55 11.42 -1.60
N MET A 86 -14.11 10.92 -0.44
CA MET A 86 -14.32 11.57 0.85
C MET A 86 -13.08 12.34 1.29
N SER A 87 -13.27 13.51 1.89
CA SER A 87 -12.18 14.19 2.60
C SER A 87 -11.79 13.35 3.82
N PRO A 88 -10.49 13.02 4.00
CA PRO A 88 -10.08 12.24 5.14
C PRO A 88 -10.28 13.04 6.43
N VAL A 89 -10.66 12.33 7.50
CA VAL A 89 -10.79 12.93 8.84
C VAL A 89 -9.46 13.50 9.33
N PHE A 90 -8.36 12.85 8.95
CA PHE A 90 -7.00 13.29 9.25
C PHE A 90 -6.24 13.46 7.94
N LYS A 91 -5.62 14.62 7.77
CA LYS A 91 -4.69 14.90 6.67
C LYS A 91 -3.38 15.42 7.23
N LEU A 92 -2.29 15.20 6.50
CA LEU A 92 -1.04 15.90 6.77
C LEU A 92 -1.26 17.40 6.53
N ASP A 93 -0.67 18.24 7.39
CA ASP A 93 -0.57 19.66 7.09
C ASP A 93 0.37 19.87 5.88
N ASP A 94 0.20 20.98 5.15
CA ASP A 94 0.92 21.24 3.90
C ASP A 94 2.45 21.18 4.06
N LYS A 95 2.97 21.59 5.22
CA LYS A 95 4.41 21.58 5.51
C LYS A 95 4.91 20.15 5.71
N SER A 96 4.20 19.34 6.49
CA SER A 96 4.52 17.92 6.68
C SER A 96 4.34 17.12 5.39
N PHE A 97 3.27 17.37 4.65
CA PHE A 97 3.02 16.78 3.34
C PHE A 97 4.17 17.06 2.37
N GLY A 98 4.56 18.34 2.22
CA GLY A 98 5.67 18.71 1.34
C GLY A 98 7.02 18.10 1.73
N LYS A 99 7.27 17.90 3.03
CA LYS A 99 8.48 17.20 3.52
C LYS A 99 8.48 15.72 3.14
N GLU A 100 7.36 15.03 3.36
CA GLU A 100 7.26 13.60 3.04
C GLU A 100 7.31 13.37 1.52
N VAL A 101 6.66 14.21 0.72
CA VAL A 101 6.76 14.17 -0.74
C VAL A 101 8.20 14.35 -1.22
N LYS A 102 8.92 15.36 -0.72
CA LYS A 102 10.34 15.58 -1.06
C LYS A 102 11.22 14.39 -0.70
N LYS A 103 10.91 13.72 0.40
CA LYS A 103 11.66 12.57 0.90
C LYS A 103 11.44 11.34 0.02
N TYR A 104 10.20 11.04 -0.31
CA TYR A 104 9.85 9.77 -0.98
C TYR A 104 9.78 9.85 -2.50
N PHE A 105 9.46 11.03 -3.04
CA PHE A 105 9.37 11.26 -4.49
C PHE A 105 10.19 12.48 -4.93
N PRO A 106 11.49 12.55 -4.62
CA PRO A 106 12.34 13.70 -4.95
C PRO A 106 12.36 14.05 -6.46
N LYS A 107 12.33 13.07 -7.37
CA LYS A 107 12.30 13.30 -8.82
C LYS A 107 10.98 13.93 -9.25
N ILE A 108 9.85 13.39 -8.79
CA ILE A 108 8.52 13.94 -9.09
C ILE A 108 8.38 15.34 -8.49
N TYR A 109 8.82 15.54 -7.26
CA TYR A 109 8.81 16.86 -6.63
C TYR A 109 9.65 17.86 -7.42
N LYS A 110 10.85 17.47 -7.88
CA LYS A 110 11.70 18.34 -8.72
C LYS A 110 11.03 18.71 -10.04
N LYS A 111 10.30 17.78 -10.66
CA LYS A 111 9.64 17.99 -11.95
C LYS A 111 8.34 18.80 -11.83
N TYR A 112 7.52 18.52 -10.82
CA TYR A 112 6.14 19.01 -10.74
C TYR A 112 5.82 19.85 -9.50
N GLY A 113 6.70 19.91 -8.50
CA GLY A 113 6.39 20.53 -7.20
C GLY A 113 5.34 19.73 -6.43
N LEU A 114 4.33 20.42 -5.88
CA LEU A 114 3.14 19.87 -5.20
C LEU A 114 1.85 20.06 -6.01
N LYS A 115 1.94 20.06 -7.34
CA LYS A 115 0.77 20.26 -8.22
C LYS A 115 -0.12 19.01 -8.24
N ASP A 116 -1.43 19.21 -8.23
CA ASP A 116 -2.41 18.12 -8.33
C ASP A 116 -2.54 17.54 -9.76
N SER A 117 -2.23 18.33 -10.79
CA SER A 117 -2.27 17.84 -12.19
C SER A 117 -0.89 17.34 -12.62
N ARG A 118 -0.65 16.03 -12.46
CA ARG A 118 0.60 15.38 -12.84
C ARG A 118 0.33 14.22 -13.78
N TYR A 119 1.31 13.97 -14.65
CA TYR A 119 1.34 12.80 -15.53
C TYR A 119 2.63 12.03 -15.24
N PRO A 120 2.69 11.29 -14.11
CA PRO A 120 3.80 10.39 -13.84
C PRO A 120 3.80 9.25 -14.86
N GLN A 121 4.98 8.65 -15.08
CA GLN A 121 5.10 7.46 -15.92
C GLN A 121 4.31 6.32 -15.28
N ILE A 122 3.35 5.72 -15.97
CA ILE A 122 2.59 4.60 -15.40
C ILE A 122 3.47 3.34 -15.43
N ILE A 123 3.69 2.75 -14.25
CA ILE A 123 4.33 1.44 -14.10
C ILE A 123 3.23 0.47 -13.63
N TYR A 124 2.94 -0.56 -14.44
CA TYR A 124 1.86 -1.52 -14.17
C TYR A 124 2.35 -2.79 -13.45
N GLU A 125 3.62 -2.85 -13.10
CA GLU A 125 4.26 -3.97 -12.42
C GLU A 125 4.88 -3.48 -11.12
N PRO A 126 4.97 -4.35 -10.10
CA PRO A 126 4.36 -5.68 -10.03
C PRO A 126 2.83 -5.62 -9.74
N ASP A 127 2.18 -6.77 -9.82
CA ASP A 127 0.82 -6.92 -9.31
C ASP A 127 0.76 -6.67 -7.80
N LEU A 128 -0.40 -6.17 -7.33
CA LEU A 128 -0.67 -6.05 -5.91
C LEU A 128 -0.66 -7.44 -5.26
N ILE A 129 -0.13 -7.54 -4.03
CA ILE A 129 -0.18 -8.78 -3.25
C ILE A 129 -1.24 -8.65 -2.17
N TYR A 130 -2.28 -9.48 -2.26
CA TYR A 130 -3.35 -9.58 -1.28
C TYR A 130 -3.03 -10.72 -0.31
N LEU A 131 -2.83 -10.39 0.97
CA LEU A 131 -2.56 -11.35 2.04
C LEU A 131 -3.75 -11.39 3.01
N THR A 132 -4.39 -12.55 3.11
CA THR A 132 -5.54 -12.75 4.01
C THR A 132 -5.11 -13.56 5.24
N PHE A 133 -5.37 -13.01 6.42
CA PHE A 133 -4.99 -13.58 7.70
C PHE A 133 -6.22 -13.96 8.52
N LEU A 134 -6.19 -15.16 9.10
CA LEU A 134 -7.12 -15.60 10.14
C LEU A 134 -6.38 -15.61 11.48
N GLY A 135 -6.71 -14.68 12.37
CA GLY A 135 -5.89 -14.31 13.50
C GLY A 135 -4.52 -13.83 13.02
N ASN A 136 -3.46 -14.50 13.46
CA ASN A 136 -2.08 -14.21 13.04
C ASN A 136 -1.57 -15.14 11.93
N LYS A 137 -2.40 -16.04 11.40
CA LYS A 137 -1.99 -17.03 10.41
C LYS A 137 -2.36 -16.58 8.99
N LEU A 138 -1.39 -16.58 8.09
CA LEU A 138 -1.64 -16.37 6.66
C LEU A 138 -2.43 -17.57 6.09
N ILE A 139 -3.62 -17.32 5.55
CA ILE A 139 -4.51 -18.34 4.97
C ILE A 139 -4.74 -18.16 3.47
N GLY A 140 -4.39 -17.00 2.92
CA GLY A 140 -4.56 -16.73 1.49
C GLY A 140 -3.54 -15.73 0.98
N LYS A 141 -3.01 -16.01 -0.20
CA LYS A 141 -2.15 -15.11 -0.97
C LYS A 141 -2.68 -15.07 -2.40
N TYR A 142 -2.93 -13.88 -2.90
CA TYR A 142 -3.39 -13.66 -4.26
C TYR A 142 -2.63 -12.49 -4.89
N ARG A 143 -2.40 -12.56 -6.19
CA ARG A 143 -1.74 -11.49 -6.96
C ARG A 143 -2.68 -11.09 -8.09
N SER A 144 -2.91 -9.79 -8.21
CA SER A 144 -3.70 -9.24 -9.31
C SER A 144 -3.41 -7.76 -9.48
N ARG A 145 -3.54 -7.29 -10.71
CA ARG A 145 -3.78 -5.88 -10.99
C ARG A 145 -5.15 -5.49 -10.46
N GLY A 146 -5.29 -4.22 -10.08
CA GLY A 146 -6.55 -3.70 -9.59
C GLY A 146 -6.36 -2.69 -8.48
N LEU A 147 -7.41 -2.51 -7.69
CA LEU A 147 -7.39 -1.63 -6.52
C LEU A 147 -7.17 -2.42 -5.23
N PRO A 148 -6.50 -1.85 -4.21
CA PRO A 148 -6.17 -2.63 -3.02
C PRO A 148 -7.37 -3.20 -2.23
N GLY A 149 -8.60 -2.76 -2.51
CA GLY A 149 -9.82 -3.20 -1.83
C GLY A 149 -10.72 -4.08 -2.68
N GLU A 150 -10.21 -4.60 -3.79
CA GLU A 150 -10.91 -5.59 -4.60
C GLU A 150 -11.22 -6.87 -3.81
N HIS A 151 -12.32 -7.52 -4.21
CA HIS A 151 -12.68 -8.83 -3.70
C HIS A 151 -11.86 -9.88 -4.45
N VAL A 152 -11.01 -10.60 -3.73
CA VAL A 152 -10.08 -11.58 -4.28
C VAL A 152 -10.40 -12.98 -3.76
N PRO A 153 -10.11 -14.04 -4.54
CA PRO A 153 -10.37 -15.40 -4.12
C PRO A 153 -9.46 -15.81 -2.95
N VAL A 154 -10.07 -16.37 -1.91
CA VAL A 154 -9.38 -16.98 -0.77
C VAL A 154 -9.88 -18.41 -0.62
N ASN A 155 -8.94 -19.36 -0.54
CA ASN A 155 -9.27 -20.77 -0.33
C ASN A 155 -9.35 -21.07 1.17
N ILE A 156 -10.55 -21.38 1.65
CA ILE A 156 -10.81 -21.80 3.03
C ILE A 156 -11.43 -23.19 2.98
N ASN A 157 -10.71 -24.19 3.49
CA ASN A 157 -11.19 -25.57 3.57
C ASN A 157 -11.73 -26.12 2.23
N LYS A 158 -11.00 -25.90 1.12
CA LYS A 158 -11.38 -26.30 -0.24
C LYS A 158 -12.60 -25.56 -0.83
N LYS A 159 -13.06 -24.48 -0.19
CA LYS A 159 -14.05 -23.55 -0.74
C LYS A 159 -13.38 -22.23 -1.10
N ILE A 160 -13.65 -21.72 -2.30
CA ILE A 160 -13.20 -20.40 -2.73
C ILE A 160 -14.25 -19.38 -2.29
N ILE A 161 -13.81 -18.38 -1.53
CA ILE A 161 -14.64 -17.25 -1.11
C ILE A 161 -14.03 -15.98 -1.68
N TYR A 162 -14.85 -15.14 -2.29
CA TYR A 162 -14.43 -13.81 -2.74
C TYR A 162 -14.74 -12.81 -1.64
N MET A 163 -13.68 -12.21 -1.13
CA MET A 163 -13.70 -11.22 -0.05
C MET A 163 -12.70 -10.16 -0.37
#